data_AF-A0A2V9U3B2-F1
#
_entry.id   AF-A0A2V9U3B2-F1
#
_cell.length_a   1.000
_cell.length_b   1.000
_cell.length_c   1.000
_cell.angle_alpha   90.00
_cell.angle_beta   90.00
_cell.angle_gamma   90.00
#
_symmetry.space_group_name_H-M   'P 1'
#
loop_
_entity.id
_entity.type
_entity.pdbx_description
1 polymer ?
#
loop_
_entity_poly.entity_id
_entity_poly.type
_entity_poly.pdbx_seq_one_letter_code
_entity_poly.pdbx_strand_id
1 'polypeptide(L)'
;MGDRWLKLFLGKWALAALAVAAFTVMAGVPKLHADDDCQRRVAHADHRLHEAIEHHGYQSREAAEARHELHEEREHCWKANNRWWDEDRRRWHDQRDWDDRDHDQNYRPYDRDDDRR
;
A
#
# COMPACT_ATOMS: atom_id res chain seq x y z
N MET A 1 38.72 48.21 22.96
CA MET A 1 39.23 47.10 22.12
C MET A 1 38.13 46.04 21.95
N GLY A 2 37.03 46.36 21.24
CA GLY A 2 35.84 45.47 21.19
C GLY A 2 35.20 45.27 19.82
N ASP A 3 35.55 46.07 18.81
CA ASP A 3 34.67 46.21 17.62
C ASP A 3 35.24 45.61 16.34
N ARG A 4 36.43 44.99 16.42
CA ARG A 4 37.11 44.34 15.30
C ARG A 4 36.94 42.81 15.27
N TRP A 5 36.54 42.21 16.39
CA TRP A 5 36.41 40.75 16.51
C TRP A 5 35.05 40.23 16.03
N LEU A 6 33.97 40.99 16.26
CA LEU A 6 32.61 40.66 15.78
C LEU A 6 32.49 40.65 14.25
N LYS A 7 33.23 41.52 13.54
CA LYS A 7 33.19 41.58 12.07
C LYS A 7 33.93 40.43 11.38
N LEU A 8 34.92 39.83 12.05
CA LEU A 8 35.71 38.72 11.50
C LEU A 8 35.05 37.35 11.69
N PHE A 9 34.21 37.21 12.71
CA PHE A 9 33.45 35.96 12.93
C PHE A 9 32.21 35.86 12.03
N LEU A 10 31.57 36.97 11.63
CA LEU A 10 30.41 36.90 10.73
C LEU A 10 30.78 36.60 9.26
N GLY A 11 31.98 36.99 8.82
CA GLY A 11 32.39 36.85 7.40
C GLY A 11 32.80 35.45 6.96
N LYS A 12 33.21 34.56 7.89
CA LYS A 12 33.75 33.23 7.57
C LYS A 12 32.79 32.06 7.80
N TRP A 13 31.65 32.30 8.45
CA TRP A 13 30.66 31.26 8.72
C TRP A 13 29.38 31.40 7.88
N ALA A 14 29.21 32.48 7.13
CA ALA A 14 28.09 32.64 6.21
C ALA A 14 28.18 31.75 4.96
N LEU A 15 29.40 31.33 4.57
CA LEU A 15 29.62 30.54 3.35
C LEU A 15 29.67 29.02 3.58
N ALA A 16 29.78 28.56 4.82
CA ALA A 16 29.83 27.13 5.13
C ALA A 16 28.44 26.50 5.35
N ALA A 17 27.42 27.30 5.67
CA ALA A 17 26.06 26.81 5.91
C ALA A 17 25.30 26.41 4.62
N LEU A 18 25.72 26.92 3.46
CA LEU A 18 25.06 26.63 2.17
C LEU A 18 25.52 25.33 1.50
N ALA A 19 26.64 24.74 1.92
CA ALA A 19 27.21 23.56 1.24
C ALA A 19 26.63 22.21 1.72
N VAL A 20 25.98 22.16 2.89
CA VAL A 20 25.49 20.88 3.47
C VAL A 20 24.01 20.61 3.16
N ALA A 21 23.22 21.63 2.83
CA ALA A 21 21.78 21.47 2.57
C ALA A 21 21.42 20.94 1.16
N ALA A 22 22.38 20.90 0.23
CA ALA A 22 22.11 20.60 -1.17
C ALA A 22 22.08 19.09 -1.51
N PHE A 23 22.53 18.20 -0.62
CA PHE A 23 22.72 16.78 -0.94
C PHE A 23 21.63 15.81 -0.45
N THR A 24 20.60 16.30 0.25
CA THR A 24 19.57 15.42 0.86
C THR A 24 18.28 15.29 0.05
N VAL A 25 18.16 15.90 -1.13
CA VAL A 25 16.88 15.96 -1.87
C VAL A 25 16.69 14.82 -2.91
N MET A 26 17.66 13.90 -3.05
CA MET A 26 17.58 12.79 -4.02
C MET A 26 17.30 11.41 -3.39
N ALA A 27 16.81 11.35 -2.15
CA ALA A 27 16.53 10.06 -1.48
C ALA A 27 15.09 9.53 -1.70
N GLY A 28 14.25 10.21 -2.49
CA GLY A 28 12.86 9.80 -2.67
C GLY A 28 12.38 10.02 -4.09
N VAL A 29 12.77 9.13 -5.01
CA VAL A 29 11.99 8.98 -6.24
C VAL A 29 10.58 8.58 -5.80
N PRO A 30 9.53 9.34 -6.17
CA PRO A 30 8.17 8.95 -5.83
C PRO A 30 7.88 7.64 -6.57
N LYS A 31 7.78 6.53 -5.82
CA LYS A 31 7.28 5.24 -6.32
C LYS A 31 5.78 5.28 -6.65
N LEU A 32 5.16 6.47 -6.60
CA LEU A 32 3.72 6.71 -6.74
C LEU A 32 3.08 5.92 -7.88
N HIS A 33 3.67 5.86 -9.08
CA HIS A 33 3.05 5.13 -10.19
C HIS A 33 3.00 3.61 -10.02
N ALA A 34 4.07 3.00 -9.48
CA ALA A 34 4.06 1.56 -9.23
C ALA A 34 3.09 1.20 -8.09
N ASP A 35 2.87 2.14 -7.17
CA ASP A 35 1.92 1.99 -6.07
C ASP A 35 0.48 2.11 -6.55
N ASP A 36 0.17 3.15 -7.34
CA ASP A 36 -1.17 3.36 -7.90
C ASP A 36 -1.60 2.17 -8.77
N ASP A 37 -0.69 1.61 -9.57
CA ASP A 37 -0.94 0.42 -10.38
C ASP A 37 -1.18 -0.82 -9.53
N CYS A 38 -0.35 -1.04 -8.50
CA CYS A 38 -0.50 -2.16 -7.59
C CYS A 38 -1.78 -2.10 -6.78
N GLN A 39 -2.11 -0.92 -6.24
CA GLN A 39 -3.36 -0.66 -5.54
C GLN A 39 -4.54 -1.01 -6.42
N ARG A 40 -4.57 -0.50 -7.65
CA ARG A 40 -5.68 -0.73 -8.59
C ARG A 40 -5.85 -2.21 -8.94
N ARG A 41 -4.75 -2.94 -9.16
CA ARG A 41 -4.82 -4.37 -9.50
C ARG A 41 -5.32 -5.21 -8.32
N VAL A 42 -4.79 -4.97 -7.13
CA VAL A 42 -5.25 -5.67 -5.92
C VAL A 42 -6.70 -5.36 -5.62
N ALA A 43 -7.13 -4.09 -5.70
CA ALA A 43 -8.53 -3.71 -5.50
C ALA A 43 -9.48 -4.37 -6.53
N HIS A 44 -9.04 -4.52 -7.78
CA HIS A 44 -9.83 -5.20 -8.80
C HIS A 44 -9.96 -6.71 -8.53
N ALA A 45 -8.87 -7.38 -8.14
CA ALA A 45 -8.89 -8.80 -7.80
C ALA A 45 -9.72 -9.08 -6.54
N ASP A 46 -9.65 -8.20 -5.54
CA ASP A 46 -10.43 -8.24 -4.31
C ASP A 46 -11.94 -8.14 -4.62
N HIS A 47 -12.33 -7.17 -5.45
CA HIS A 47 -13.71 -7.03 -5.92
C HIS A 47 -14.23 -8.28 -6.64
N ARG A 48 -13.40 -8.90 -7.48
CA ARG A 48 -13.78 -10.15 -8.16
C ARG A 48 -13.93 -11.33 -7.21
N LEU A 49 -13.12 -11.40 -6.17
CA LEU A 49 -13.29 -12.41 -5.13
C LEU A 49 -14.59 -12.20 -4.37
N HIS A 50 -14.90 -10.95 -4.04
CA HIS A 50 -16.20 -10.60 -3.46
C HIS A 50 -17.36 -11.05 -4.35
N GLU A 51 -17.34 -10.69 -5.64
CA GLU A 51 -18.36 -11.10 -6.62
C GLU A 51 -18.47 -12.63 -6.73
N ALA A 52 -17.34 -13.35 -6.81
CA ALA A 52 -17.33 -14.81 -6.88
C ALA A 52 -17.95 -15.45 -5.63
N ILE A 53 -17.65 -14.90 -4.45
CA ILE A 53 -18.22 -15.34 -3.17
C ILE A 53 -19.73 -15.04 -3.11
N GLU A 54 -20.18 -13.86 -3.56
CA GLU A 54 -21.61 -13.48 -3.57
C GLU A 54 -22.44 -14.35 -4.51
N HIS A 55 -21.94 -14.62 -5.72
CA HIS A 55 -22.71 -15.34 -6.74
C HIS A 55 -22.61 -16.86 -6.65
N HIS A 56 -21.42 -17.39 -6.36
CA HIS A 56 -21.16 -18.83 -6.39
C HIS A 56 -21.06 -19.45 -4.99
N GLY A 57 -20.94 -18.61 -3.96
CA GLY A 57 -20.75 -19.03 -2.59
C GLY A 57 -19.27 -19.17 -2.25
N TYR A 58 -19.01 -19.04 -0.95
CA TYR A 58 -17.67 -18.95 -0.39
C TYR A 58 -16.77 -20.17 -0.71
N GLN A 59 -17.29 -21.41 -0.68
CA GLN A 59 -16.52 -22.63 -0.97
C GLN A 59 -16.53 -23.05 -2.45
N SER A 60 -17.02 -22.20 -3.34
CA SER A 60 -17.09 -22.49 -4.77
C SER A 60 -15.71 -22.58 -5.42
N ARG A 61 -15.63 -23.22 -6.58
CA ARG A 61 -14.39 -23.28 -7.36
C ARG A 61 -14.01 -21.88 -7.84
N GLU A 62 -15.00 -21.08 -8.22
CA GLU A 62 -14.87 -19.70 -8.67
C GLU A 62 -14.27 -18.81 -7.57
N ALA A 63 -14.75 -18.94 -6.34
CA ALA A 63 -14.17 -18.22 -5.20
C ALA A 63 -12.73 -18.70 -4.90
N ALA A 64 -12.43 -19.99 -5.05
CA ALA A 64 -11.07 -20.50 -4.88
C ALA A 64 -10.10 -19.96 -5.95
N GLU A 65 -10.55 -19.92 -7.20
CA GLU A 65 -9.80 -19.33 -8.32
C GLU A 65 -9.57 -17.82 -8.10
N ALA A 66 -10.59 -17.08 -7.64
CA ALA A 66 -10.45 -15.66 -7.35
C ALA A 66 -9.51 -15.36 -6.16
N ARG A 67 -9.52 -16.21 -5.10
CA ARG A 67 -8.52 -16.12 -4.01
C ARG A 67 -7.11 -16.31 -4.52
N HIS A 68 -6.93 -17.29 -5.39
CA HIS A 68 -5.62 -17.56 -5.98
C HIS A 68 -5.12 -16.34 -6.77
N GLU A 69 -5.97 -15.73 -7.57
CA GLU A 69 -5.58 -14.53 -8.32
C GLU A 69 -5.26 -13.34 -7.41
N LEU A 70 -6.07 -13.07 -6.38
CA LEU A 70 -5.77 -12.02 -5.41
C LEU A 70 -4.41 -12.24 -4.73
N HIS A 71 -4.07 -13.49 -4.40
CA HIS A 71 -2.77 -13.84 -3.86
C HIS A 71 -1.64 -13.56 -4.85
N GLU A 72 -1.78 -13.95 -6.13
CA GLU A 72 -0.77 -13.69 -7.16
C GLU A 72 -0.54 -12.20 -7.38
N GLU A 73 -1.61 -11.40 -7.33
CA GLU A 73 -1.55 -9.95 -7.46
C GLU A 73 -0.79 -9.30 -6.31
N ARG A 74 -1.09 -9.69 -5.07
CA ARG A 74 -0.37 -9.23 -3.88
C ARG A 74 1.10 -9.66 -3.91
N GLU A 75 1.39 -10.89 -4.32
CA GLU A 75 2.75 -11.40 -4.46
C GLU A 75 3.54 -10.64 -5.54
N HIS A 76 2.91 -10.30 -6.67
CA HIS A 76 3.52 -9.47 -7.70
C HIS A 76 3.91 -8.09 -7.16
N CYS A 77 2.97 -7.44 -6.46
CA CYS A 77 3.19 -6.12 -5.87
C CYS A 77 4.22 -6.14 -4.75
N TRP A 78 4.24 -7.21 -3.96
CA TRP A 78 5.26 -7.44 -2.96
C TRP A 78 6.65 -7.56 -3.58
N LYS A 79 6.81 -8.35 -4.65
CA LYS A 79 8.09 -8.47 -5.37
C LYS A 79 8.56 -7.13 -5.95
N ALA A 80 7.64 -6.28 -6.39
CA ALA A 80 7.96 -4.98 -6.98
C ALA A 80 8.34 -3.94 -5.91
N ASN A 81 7.59 -3.85 -4.81
CA ASN A 81 7.65 -2.73 -3.88
C ASN A 81 7.89 -3.11 -2.41
N ASN A 82 7.93 -4.40 -2.07
CA ASN A 82 7.95 -4.93 -0.69
C ASN A 82 6.82 -4.38 0.19
N ARG A 83 5.67 -4.15 -0.45
CA ARG A 83 4.43 -3.76 0.21
C ARG A 83 3.24 -4.27 -0.58
N TRP A 84 2.10 -4.37 0.09
CA TRP A 84 0.85 -4.78 -0.52
C TRP A 84 -0.29 -3.87 -0.05
N TRP A 85 -1.33 -3.76 -0.88
CA TRP A 85 -2.50 -2.93 -0.62
C TRP A 85 -3.63 -3.76 -0.01
N ASP A 86 -4.12 -3.34 1.14
CA ASP A 86 -5.29 -3.91 1.83
C ASP A 86 -6.52 -3.09 1.46
N GLU A 87 -7.38 -3.64 0.62
CA GLU A 87 -8.58 -2.96 0.11
C GLU A 87 -9.64 -2.79 1.21
N ASP A 88 -9.84 -3.81 2.05
CA ASP A 88 -10.76 -3.79 3.19
C ASP A 88 -10.44 -2.64 4.16
N ARG A 89 -9.15 -2.46 4.48
CA ARG A 89 -8.69 -1.43 5.43
C ARG A 89 -8.15 -0.17 4.75
N ARG A 90 -8.16 -0.13 3.42
CA ARG A 90 -7.66 0.94 2.54
C ARG A 90 -6.29 1.47 2.94
N ARG A 91 -5.31 0.58 3.12
CA ARG A 91 -3.96 0.96 3.55
C ARG A 91 -2.87 0.08 2.92
N TRP A 92 -1.67 0.63 2.86
CA TRP A 92 -0.47 -0.14 2.53
C TRP A 92 0.06 -0.87 3.77
N HIS A 93 0.57 -2.07 3.55
CA HIS A 93 1.31 -2.84 4.54
C HIS A 93 2.70 -3.15 4.01
N ASP A 94 3.71 -2.93 4.86
CA ASP A 94 5.13 -3.17 4.55
C ASP A 94 5.62 -4.54 5.06
N GLN A 95 4.70 -5.39 5.54
CA GLN A 95 4.96 -6.75 5.97
C GLN A 95 4.21 -7.73 5.07
N ARG A 96 4.75 -8.93 4.89
CA ARG A 96 4.11 -10.01 4.10
C ARG A 96 3.13 -10.78 4.99
N ASP A 97 2.08 -10.08 5.42
CA ASP A 97 1.10 -10.52 6.41
C ASP A 97 -0.33 -10.62 5.85
N TRP A 98 -0.49 -10.65 4.53
CA TRP A 98 -1.78 -10.97 3.93
C TRP A 98 -2.20 -12.41 4.25
N ASP A 99 -3.46 -12.56 4.66
CA ASP A 99 -4.08 -13.87 4.86
C ASP A 99 -4.76 -14.27 3.55
N ASP A 100 -4.62 -15.52 3.11
CA ASP A 100 -5.35 -16.03 1.94
C ASP A 100 -6.84 -16.27 2.25
N ARG A 101 -7.20 -16.08 3.53
CA ARG A 101 -8.51 -16.29 4.14
C ARG A 101 -9.17 -15.03 4.66
N ASP A 102 -8.66 -13.87 4.31
CA ASP A 102 -9.23 -12.57 4.69
C ASP A 102 -10.71 -12.41 4.29
N HIS A 103 -11.14 -12.99 3.17
CA HIS A 103 -12.56 -13.07 2.80
C HIS A 103 -13.34 -14.23 3.46
N ASP A 104 -12.68 -15.05 4.28
CA ASP A 104 -13.28 -16.17 5.03
C ASP A 104 -13.97 -15.72 6.30
N GLN A 105 -13.40 -14.69 6.95
CA GLN A 105 -13.84 -14.28 8.28
C GLN A 105 -15.10 -13.40 8.23
N ASN A 106 -15.32 -12.72 7.11
CA ASN A 106 -16.48 -11.82 6.92
C ASN A 106 -17.67 -12.48 6.21
N TYR A 107 -17.55 -13.73 5.72
CA TYR A 107 -18.69 -14.47 5.18
C TYR A 107 -19.54 -15.05 6.33
N ARG A 108 -20.23 -14.17 7.06
CA ARG A 108 -21.48 -14.60 7.69
C ARG A 108 -22.45 -14.89 6.55
N PRO A 109 -23.01 -16.10 6.43
CA PRO A 109 -24.15 -16.33 5.56
C PRO A 109 -25.20 -15.32 5.99
N TYR A 110 -25.46 -14.29 5.19
CA TYR A 110 -26.67 -13.51 5.37
C TYR A 110 -27.82 -14.50 5.16
N ASP A 111 -28.58 -14.72 6.22
CA ASP A 111 -29.77 -15.56 6.19
C ASP A 111 -30.63 -15.15 4.99
N ARG A 112 -30.85 -16.11 4.10
CA ARG A 112 -31.66 -16.01 2.90
C ARG A 112 -33.14 -16.09 3.29
N ASP A 113 -33.63 -15.12 4.05
CA ASP A 113 -35.03 -15.04 4.50
C ASP A 113 -35.66 -13.67 4.16
N ASP A 114 -35.78 -13.38 2.86
CA ASP A 114 -36.69 -12.41 2.22
C ASP A 114 -36.50 -12.68 0.71
N ASP A 115 -37.40 -13.18 -0.14
CA ASP A 115 -38.84 -13.04 -0.26
C ASP A 115 -39.42 -14.31 -0.92
N ARG A 116 -40.13 -15.16 -0.15
CA ARG A 116 -41.18 -16.04 -0.69
C ARG A 116 -42.50 -15.64 -0.03
N ARG A 117 -43.13 -14.57 -0.52
CA ARG A 117 -44.57 -14.37 -0.32
C ARG A 117 -45.22 -13.58 -1.45
#